data_AF-A0A9E3I4V8-F1
#
_entry.id   AF-A0A9E3I4V8-F1
#
_cell.length_a   1.000
_cell.length_b   1.000
_cell.length_c   1.000
_cell.angle_alpha   90.00
_cell.angle_beta   90.00
_cell.angle_gamma   90.00
#
_symmetry.space_group_name_H-M   'P 1'
#
loop_
_entity.id
_entity.type
_entity.pdbx_description
1 polymer ?
#
loop_
_entity_poly.entity_id
_entity_poly.type
_entity_poly.pdbx_seq_one_letter_code
_entity_poly.pdbx_strand_id
1 'polypeptide(L)'
;MAENIKHYKIFISSPSGLEAEYTKLKKEIDFYNTHEVEPEGLSFKVIYWKDIAPSQQNSQELIDPHLCACDFYILVLHNRWGTPPGGDSKYSSGSEHELNIAHKCKESKEYPMKDIAVFFKKMTPNERRRKEGKKVCNFMKRLKESKKLHIQTFRNIVDFHNCIRKCLAKWRLEITGKKRLPEPPKDVRDFLDENDLSEMDEVRKT
;
A
#
# COMPACT_ATOMS: atom_id res chain seq x y z
N MET A 1 32.39 -11.59 7.47
CA MET A 1 32.40 -10.25 6.85
C MET A 1 31.03 -9.63 7.12
N ALA A 2 30.95 -8.35 7.46
CA ALA A 2 29.66 -7.69 7.68
C ALA A 2 29.00 -7.36 6.33
N GLU A 3 27.70 -7.63 6.21
CA GLU A 3 26.92 -7.30 5.02
C GLU A 3 26.29 -5.91 5.15
N ASN A 4 26.13 -5.20 4.04
CA ASN A 4 25.48 -3.89 4.00
C ASN A 4 24.03 -4.06 3.55
N ILE A 5 23.08 -3.73 4.44
CA ILE A 5 21.63 -3.90 4.20
C ILE A 5 20.99 -2.52 4.07
N LYS A 6 20.26 -2.29 2.96
CA LYS A 6 19.42 -1.10 2.79
C LYS A 6 18.10 -1.31 3.52
N HIS A 7 17.85 -0.47 4.52
CA HIS A 7 16.67 -0.55 5.35
C HIS A 7 15.64 0.52 4.96
N TYR A 8 14.43 0.10 4.60
CA TYR A 8 13.34 1.00 4.26
C TYR A 8 12.22 0.95 5.30
N LYS A 9 11.76 2.12 5.73
CA LYS A 9 10.69 2.28 6.72
C LYS A 9 9.35 2.48 6.00
N ILE A 10 8.36 1.71 6.43
CA ILE A 10 7.00 1.72 5.89
C ILE A 10 6.07 2.18 7.00
N PHE A 11 5.49 3.37 6.85
CA PHE A 11 4.48 3.85 7.78
C PHE A 11 3.11 3.30 7.37
N ILE A 12 2.42 2.61 8.29
CA ILE A 12 1.06 2.15 8.04
C ILE A 12 0.08 2.77 9.02
N SER A 13 -0.97 3.38 8.48
CA SER A 13 -2.04 3.97 9.29
C SER A 13 -3.43 3.52 8.87
N SER A 14 -4.32 3.54 9.85
CA SER A 14 -5.75 3.39 9.64
C SER A 14 -6.52 4.01 10.79
N PRO A 15 -7.78 4.38 10.57
CA PRO A 15 -8.76 4.45 11.65
C PRO A 15 -8.84 3.12 12.43
N SER A 16 -9.48 3.14 13.59
CA SER A 16 -9.76 1.94 14.40
C SER A 16 -10.57 0.87 13.64
N GLY A 17 -10.49 -0.40 14.02
CA GLY A 17 -11.34 -1.48 13.49
C GLY A 17 -10.69 -2.38 12.44
N LEU A 18 -9.35 -2.38 12.39
CA LEU A 18 -8.52 -3.23 11.52
C LEU A 18 -7.43 -3.98 12.33
N GLU A 19 -7.69 -4.21 13.61
CA GLU A 19 -6.76 -4.86 14.53
C GLU A 19 -6.41 -6.28 14.07
N ALA A 20 -7.41 -7.04 13.60
CA ALA A 20 -7.21 -8.41 13.14
C ALA A 20 -6.32 -8.49 11.88
N GLU A 21 -6.43 -7.53 10.98
CA GLU A 21 -5.60 -7.37 9.81
C GLU A 21 -4.13 -7.11 10.19
N TYR A 22 -3.89 -6.20 11.13
CA TYR A 22 -2.54 -5.83 11.58
C TYR A 22 -1.84 -6.89 12.41
N THR A 23 -2.55 -7.59 13.31
CA THR A 23 -1.96 -8.65 14.13
C THR A 23 -1.24 -9.71 13.29
N LYS A 24 -1.80 -10.06 12.14
CA LYS A 24 -1.21 -11.03 11.23
C LYS A 24 -0.24 -10.42 10.22
N LEU A 25 -0.35 -9.11 9.94
CA LEU A 25 0.53 -8.43 9.00
C LEU A 25 2.00 -8.48 9.43
N LYS A 26 2.29 -8.32 10.73
CA LYS A 26 3.67 -8.38 11.23
C LYS A 26 4.40 -9.66 10.82
N LYS A 27 3.78 -10.82 11.07
CA LYS A 27 4.36 -12.13 10.69
C LYS A 27 4.55 -12.27 9.18
N GLU A 28 3.62 -11.71 8.41
CA GLU A 28 3.71 -11.73 6.95
C GLU A 28 4.88 -10.89 6.42
N ILE A 29 5.13 -9.73 7.05
CA ILE A 29 6.26 -8.87 6.70
C ILE A 29 7.58 -9.52 7.11
N ASP A 30 7.65 -10.14 8.28
CA ASP A 30 8.84 -10.87 8.71
C ASP A 30 9.14 -12.03 7.74
N PHE A 31 8.12 -12.79 7.34
CA PHE A 31 8.26 -13.84 6.33
C PHE A 31 8.73 -13.28 4.98
N TYR A 32 8.13 -12.19 4.51
CA TYR A 32 8.51 -11.52 3.27
C TYR A 32 9.95 -11.00 3.34
N ASN A 33 10.38 -10.43 4.46
CA ASN A 33 11.75 -9.98 4.66
C ASN A 33 12.74 -11.12 4.43
N THR A 34 12.60 -12.21 5.17
CA THR A 34 13.52 -13.34 5.13
C THR A 34 13.59 -14.02 3.77
N HIS A 35 12.47 -14.18 3.07
CA HIS A 35 12.42 -15.00 1.86
C HIS A 35 12.58 -14.19 0.57
N GLU A 36 12.21 -12.91 0.58
CA GLU A 36 12.07 -12.14 -0.65
C GLU A 36 13.10 -11.02 -0.78
N VAL A 37 13.41 -10.30 0.30
CA VAL A 37 14.20 -9.05 0.21
C VAL A 37 15.56 -9.11 0.90
N GLU A 38 15.72 -9.89 1.97
CA GLU A 38 17.02 -10.11 2.62
C GLU A 38 18.08 -10.67 1.66
N PRO A 39 17.79 -11.65 0.77
CA PRO A 39 18.75 -12.12 -0.24
C PRO A 39 19.21 -11.05 -1.23
N GLU A 40 18.52 -9.91 -1.29
CA GLU A 40 18.88 -8.75 -2.13
C GLU A 40 19.57 -7.64 -1.33
N GLY A 41 19.91 -7.88 -0.06
CA GLY A 41 20.48 -6.87 0.83
C GLY A 41 19.49 -5.76 1.19
N LEU A 42 18.19 -6.08 1.25
CA LEU A 42 17.11 -5.15 1.56
C LEU A 42 16.36 -5.59 2.83
N SER A 43 15.77 -4.64 3.53
CA SER A 43 14.92 -4.91 4.70
C SER A 43 13.78 -3.90 4.79
N PHE A 44 12.56 -4.39 5.04
CA PHE A 44 11.37 -3.55 5.22
C PHE A 44 10.93 -3.55 6.68
N LYS A 45 10.85 -2.36 7.29
CA LYS A 45 10.34 -2.18 8.66
C LYS A 45 9.02 -1.44 8.65
N VAL A 46 7.97 -2.14 9.06
CA VAL A 46 6.66 -1.51 9.24
C VAL A 46 6.59 -0.80 10.58
N ILE A 47 6.16 0.45 10.54
CA ILE A 47 5.90 1.31 11.68
C ILE A 47 4.38 1.53 11.74
N TYR A 48 3.76 1.05 12.82
CA TYR A 48 2.34 1.24 13.04
C TYR A 48 2.12 2.51 13.84
N TRP A 49 1.14 3.33 13.44
CA TRP A 49 0.80 4.55 14.18
C TRP A 49 0.47 4.27 15.67
N LYS A 50 -0.12 3.10 15.96
CA LYS A 50 -0.48 2.67 17.32
C LYS A 50 0.73 2.47 18.23
N ASP A 51 1.89 2.16 17.66
CA ASP A 51 3.13 1.97 18.42
C ASP A 51 3.77 3.32 18.79
N ILE A 52 3.35 4.42 18.15
CA ILE A 52 3.87 5.78 18.37
C ILE A 52 3.02 6.53 19.40
N ALA A 53 1.69 6.40 19.33
CA ALA A 53 0.76 7.09 20.22
C ALA A 53 -0.20 6.07 20.88
N PRO A 54 0.21 5.42 21.98
CA PRO A 54 -0.62 4.41 22.66
C PRO A 54 -1.78 5.00 23.49
N SER A 55 -1.85 6.34 23.67
CA SER A 55 -2.84 7.02 24.52
C SER A 55 -3.73 8.00 23.73
N GLN A 56 -4.79 8.54 24.36
CA GLN A 56 -5.73 9.49 23.74
C GLN A 56 -5.09 10.82 23.26
N GLN A 57 -3.80 11.06 23.55
CA GLN A 57 -3.01 12.11 22.92
C GLN A 57 -2.46 11.63 21.57
N ASN A 58 -3.37 11.38 20.62
CA ASN A 58 -3.05 11.23 19.21
C ASN A 58 -2.73 12.61 18.61
N SER A 59 -1.74 13.34 19.16
CA SER A 59 -1.36 14.62 18.58
C SER A 59 -0.64 14.36 17.26
N GLN A 60 -1.05 15.07 16.20
CA GLN A 60 -0.36 15.01 14.91
C GLN A 60 1.11 15.41 15.05
N GLU A 61 1.46 16.18 16.09
CA GLU A 61 2.84 16.54 16.45
C GLU A 61 3.74 15.32 16.67
N LEU A 62 3.20 14.18 17.12
CA LEU A 62 3.97 12.94 17.26
C LEU A 62 3.93 12.07 16.00
N ILE A 63 2.81 12.05 15.29
CA ILE A 63 2.62 11.19 14.12
C ILE A 63 3.39 11.74 12.90
N ASP A 64 3.30 13.05 12.65
CA ASP A 64 3.84 13.69 11.46
C ASP A 64 5.35 13.47 11.31
N PRO A 65 6.21 13.67 12.34
CA PRO A 65 7.65 13.44 12.20
C PRO A 65 7.99 11.98 11.86
N HIS A 66 7.28 11.03 12.45
CA HIS A 66 7.48 9.61 12.18
C HIS A 66 7.06 9.23 10.76
N LEU A 67 5.94 9.78 10.28
CA LEU A 67 5.50 9.61 8.90
C LEU A 67 6.52 10.20 7.92
N CYS A 68 6.98 11.42 8.19
CA CYS A 68 7.97 12.12 7.34
C CYS A 68 9.30 11.38 7.25
N ALA A 69 9.68 10.61 8.28
CA ALA A 69 10.91 9.83 8.30
C ALA A 69 10.82 8.48 7.57
N CYS A 70 9.69 8.16 6.93
CA CYS A 70 9.46 6.89 6.24
C CYS A 70 9.61 6.97 4.71
N ASP A 71 10.03 5.86 4.12
CA ASP A 71 10.24 5.70 2.68
C ASP A 71 8.96 5.35 1.93
N PHE A 72 7.98 4.75 2.60
CA PHE A 72 6.69 4.37 2.01
C PHE A 72 5.56 4.61 3.01
N TYR A 73 4.49 5.27 2.55
CA TYR A 73 3.26 5.38 3.31
C TYR A 73 2.15 4.46 2.76
N ILE A 74 1.51 3.71 3.67
CA ILE A 74 0.34 2.89 3.39
C ILE A 74 -0.83 3.34 4.25
N LEU A 75 -1.89 3.82 3.62
CA LEU A 75 -3.15 4.13 4.28
C LEU A 75 -4.15 2.99 4.09
N VAL A 76 -4.72 2.46 5.17
CA VAL A 76 -5.77 1.43 5.13
C VAL A 76 -7.08 2.01 5.67
N LEU A 77 -8.13 2.01 4.85
CA LEU A 77 -9.44 2.54 5.19
C LEU A 77 -10.51 1.44 5.17
N HIS A 78 -11.41 1.49 6.15
CA HIS A 78 -12.63 0.70 6.20
C HIS A 78 -13.82 1.62 6.49
N ASN A 79 -14.81 1.19 7.27
CA ASN A 79 -16.09 1.86 7.50
C ASN A 79 -16.02 3.08 8.44
N ARG A 80 -14.84 3.44 8.92
CA ARG A 80 -14.59 4.61 9.78
C ARG A 80 -13.76 5.63 9.04
N TRP A 81 -14.11 6.89 9.21
CA TRP A 81 -13.36 8.03 8.67
C TRP A 81 -12.35 8.54 9.68
N GLY A 82 -12.68 8.44 10.97
CA GLY A 82 -11.86 8.95 12.06
C GLY A 82 -12.24 10.36 12.48
N THR A 83 -11.46 10.90 13.39
CA THR A 83 -11.66 12.24 13.98
C THR A 83 -10.74 13.26 13.32
N PRO A 84 -11.15 14.54 13.24
CA PRO A 84 -10.26 15.60 12.83
C PRO A 84 -8.97 15.61 13.66
N PRO A 85 -7.83 15.98 13.07
CA PRO A 85 -6.68 16.36 13.86
C PRO A 85 -7.08 17.62 14.63
N GLY A 86 -6.93 17.63 15.97
CA GLY A 86 -7.44 18.72 16.81
C GLY A 86 -6.97 20.14 16.40
N GLY A 87 -7.51 21.17 17.06
CA GLY A 87 -7.25 22.57 16.71
C GLY A 87 -8.00 23.03 15.45
N ASP A 88 -7.53 24.11 14.81
CA ASP A 88 -8.13 24.71 13.60
C ASP A 88 -7.75 23.95 12.31
N SER A 89 -7.71 22.62 12.37
CA SER A 89 -7.35 21.81 11.21
C SER A 89 -8.43 21.89 10.12
N LYS A 90 -7.99 22.13 8.88
CA LYS A 90 -8.86 22.03 7.69
C LYS A 90 -9.27 20.59 7.35
N TYR A 91 -8.65 19.59 7.99
CA TYR A 91 -8.88 18.19 7.67
C TYR A 91 -10.00 17.59 8.52
N SER A 92 -10.83 16.80 7.85
CA SER A 92 -11.98 16.17 8.51
C SER A 92 -11.66 14.83 9.17
N SER A 93 -10.44 14.31 8.96
CA SER A 93 -9.86 13.16 9.65
C SER A 93 -8.34 13.23 9.74
N GLY A 94 -7.75 12.56 10.74
CA GLY A 94 -6.31 12.32 10.82
C GLY A 94 -5.75 11.61 9.60
N SER A 95 -6.45 10.61 9.05
CA SER A 95 -5.99 9.90 7.85
C SER A 95 -5.95 10.79 6.60
N GLU A 96 -6.85 11.77 6.46
CA GLU A 96 -6.80 12.75 5.37
C GLU A 96 -5.60 13.69 5.54
N HIS A 97 -5.32 14.12 6.77
CA HIS A 97 -4.13 14.91 7.11
C HIS A 97 -2.84 14.15 6.79
N GLU A 98 -2.70 12.93 7.30
CA GLU A 98 -1.54 12.05 7.08
C GLU A 98 -1.28 11.83 5.58
N LEU A 99 -2.31 11.53 4.78
CA LEU A 99 -2.13 11.36 3.34
C LEU A 99 -1.62 12.64 2.67
N ASN A 100 -2.10 13.80 3.10
CA ASN A 100 -1.61 15.07 2.58
C ASN A 100 -0.14 15.33 2.99
N ILE A 101 0.25 15.00 4.23
CA ILE A 101 1.65 15.08 4.67
C ILE A 101 2.53 14.16 3.83
N ALA A 102 2.11 12.91 3.64
CA ALA A 102 2.84 11.95 2.80
C ALA A 102 3.06 12.47 1.37
N HIS A 103 2.05 13.08 0.76
CA HIS A 103 2.20 13.73 -0.56
C HIS A 103 3.28 14.80 -0.57
N LYS A 104 3.26 15.72 0.42
CA LYS A 104 4.30 16.75 0.56
C LYS A 104 5.68 16.14 0.75
N CYS A 105 5.79 15.08 1.55
CA CYS A 105 7.06 14.37 1.76
C CYS A 105 7.58 13.74 0.47
N LYS A 106 6.70 13.13 -0.33
CA LYS A 106 7.06 12.52 -1.62
C LYS A 106 7.48 13.56 -2.67
N GLU A 107 6.95 14.78 -2.61
CA GLU A 107 7.30 15.87 -3.53
C GLU A 107 8.61 16.60 -3.11
N SER A 108 8.98 16.54 -1.84
CA SER A 108 10.17 17.18 -1.30
C SER A 108 11.42 16.29 -1.45
N LYS A 109 12.58 16.91 -1.68
CA LYS A 109 13.89 16.23 -1.66
C LYS A 109 14.45 16.05 -0.25
N GLU A 110 13.84 16.71 0.74
CA GLU A 110 14.29 16.68 2.14
C GLU A 110 13.86 15.42 2.88
N TYR A 111 12.81 14.74 2.38
CA TYR A 111 12.24 13.55 3.00
C TYR A 111 12.51 12.30 2.15
N PRO A 112 12.68 11.12 2.78
CA PRO A 112 13.02 9.89 2.08
C PRO A 112 11.88 9.29 1.26
N MET A 113 10.65 9.77 1.44
CA MET A 113 9.43 9.15 0.92
C MET A 113 9.47 8.93 -0.60
N LYS A 114 9.34 7.67 -1.00
CA LYS A 114 9.38 7.20 -2.39
C LYS A 114 8.01 6.89 -2.94
N ASP A 115 7.12 6.32 -2.13
CA ASP A 115 5.80 5.94 -2.61
C ASP A 115 4.67 6.08 -1.57
N ILE A 116 3.44 6.01 -2.08
CA ILE A 116 2.20 6.11 -1.31
C ILE A 116 1.16 5.14 -1.89
N ALA A 117 0.55 4.32 -1.04
CA ALA A 117 -0.50 3.39 -1.42
C ALA A 117 -1.72 3.50 -0.49
N VAL A 118 -2.92 3.29 -1.04
CA VAL A 118 -4.17 3.35 -0.28
C VAL A 118 -5.01 2.09 -0.51
N PHE A 119 -5.37 1.43 0.58
CA PHE A 119 -6.15 0.20 0.59
C PHE A 119 -7.52 0.44 1.20
N PHE A 120 -8.56 -0.06 0.53
CA PHE A 120 -9.93 0.02 1.01
C PHE A 120 -10.50 -1.37 1.28
N LYS A 121 -10.87 -1.64 2.53
CA LYS A 121 -11.66 -2.83 2.86
C LYS A 121 -13.08 -2.66 2.30
N LYS A 122 -13.58 -3.68 1.60
CA LYS A 122 -14.95 -3.66 1.07
C LYS A 122 -15.95 -3.55 2.21
N MET A 123 -16.80 -2.54 2.11
CA MET A 123 -17.91 -2.30 3.04
C MET A 123 -19.20 -2.99 2.57
N THR A 124 -19.99 -3.42 3.52
CA THR A 124 -21.39 -3.81 3.29
C THR A 124 -22.25 -2.61 2.86
N PRO A 125 -23.42 -2.83 2.22
CA PRO A 125 -24.35 -1.74 1.93
C PRO A 125 -24.74 -0.91 3.16
N ASN A 126 -24.89 -1.54 4.34
CA ASN A 126 -25.27 -0.86 5.57
C ASN A 126 -24.17 0.09 6.06
N GLU A 127 -22.91 -0.35 6.01
CA GLU A 127 -21.77 0.47 6.40
C GLU A 127 -21.60 1.69 5.48
N ARG A 128 -21.77 1.51 4.16
CA ARG A 128 -21.71 2.62 3.19
C ARG A 128 -22.77 3.70 3.42
N ARG A 129 -23.93 3.35 3.99
CA ARG A 129 -25.01 4.31 4.28
C ARG A 129 -24.76 5.15 5.54
N ARG A 130 -23.88 4.72 6.44
CA ARG A 130 -23.51 5.47 7.64
C ARG A 130 -22.73 6.74 7.29
N LYS A 131 -22.77 7.75 8.16
CA LYS A 131 -22.09 9.05 7.96
C LYS A 131 -20.60 8.87 7.65
N GLU A 132 -19.90 8.04 8.41
CA GLU A 132 -18.48 7.75 8.18
C GLU A 132 -18.23 6.98 6.87
N GLY A 133 -19.01 5.93 6.59
CA GLY A 133 -18.90 5.16 5.36
C GLY A 133 -19.10 6.03 4.10
N LYS A 134 -20.03 6.99 4.14
CA LYS A 134 -20.21 8.00 3.08
C LYS A 134 -18.96 8.85 2.88
N LYS A 135 -18.33 9.33 3.96
CA LYS A 135 -17.08 10.10 3.88
C LYS A 135 -15.95 9.29 3.23
N VAL A 136 -15.77 8.03 3.65
CA VAL A 136 -14.74 7.14 3.07
C VAL A 136 -15.02 6.86 1.59
N CYS A 137 -16.28 6.64 1.20
CA CYS A 137 -16.67 6.45 -0.20
C CYS A 137 -16.40 7.70 -1.05
N ASN A 138 -16.73 8.89 -0.54
CA ASN A 138 -16.44 10.16 -1.21
C ASN A 138 -14.93 10.39 -1.36
N PHE A 139 -14.16 10.05 -0.33
CA PHE A 139 -12.70 10.12 -0.37
C PHE A 139 -12.11 9.15 -1.40
N MET A 140 -12.56 7.90 -1.40
CA MET A 140 -12.15 6.91 -2.40
C MET A 140 -12.42 7.38 -3.83
N LYS A 141 -13.59 8.00 -4.07
CA LYS A 141 -13.95 8.55 -5.38
C LYS A 141 -12.96 9.66 -5.80
N ARG A 142 -12.70 10.63 -4.91
CA ARG A 142 -11.71 11.71 -5.16
C ARG A 142 -10.31 11.16 -5.47
N LEU A 143 -9.84 10.16 -4.72
CA LEU A 143 -8.52 9.58 -4.94
C LEU A 143 -8.45 8.88 -6.31
N LYS A 144 -9.48 8.13 -6.70
CA LYS A 144 -9.55 7.48 -8.00
C LYS A 144 -9.56 8.47 -9.16
N GLU A 145 -10.28 9.58 -9.02
CA GLU A 145 -10.32 10.65 -10.02
C GLU A 145 -8.95 11.31 -10.21
N SER A 146 -8.16 11.42 -9.13
CA SER A 146 -6.81 12.01 -9.23
C SER A 146 -5.83 11.17 -10.07
N LYS A 147 -6.03 9.84 -10.17
CA LYS A 147 -5.12 8.88 -10.84
C LYS A 147 -3.64 8.93 -10.42
N LYS A 148 -3.33 9.55 -9.27
CA LYS A 148 -1.94 9.78 -8.80
C LYS A 148 -1.40 8.70 -7.88
N LEU A 149 -2.24 7.78 -7.41
CA LEU A 149 -1.92 6.85 -6.33
C LEU A 149 -2.23 5.40 -6.69
N HIS A 150 -1.46 4.48 -6.10
CA HIS A 150 -1.84 3.08 -6.07
C HIS A 150 -3.02 2.90 -5.12
N ILE A 151 -4.19 2.55 -5.67
CA ILE A 151 -5.42 2.33 -4.91
C ILE A 151 -5.87 0.89 -5.12
N GLN A 152 -6.01 0.15 -4.03
CA GLN A 152 -6.47 -1.24 -4.07
C GLN A 152 -7.65 -1.47 -3.11
N THR A 153 -8.46 -2.49 -3.41
CA THR A 153 -9.55 -2.93 -2.51
C THR A 153 -9.33 -4.37 -2.09
N PHE A 154 -9.66 -4.71 -0.84
CA PHE A 154 -9.60 -6.07 -0.33
C PHE A 154 -10.88 -6.43 0.44
N ARG A 155 -11.17 -7.73 0.59
CA ARG A 155 -12.42 -8.21 1.20
C ARG A 155 -12.25 -8.78 2.60
N ASN A 156 -11.13 -9.43 2.86
CA ASN A 156 -10.85 -10.13 4.11
C ASN A 156 -9.36 -10.08 4.41
N ILE A 157 -8.97 -10.68 5.54
CA ILE A 157 -7.59 -10.63 6.03
C ILE A 157 -6.60 -11.30 5.06
N VAL A 158 -6.98 -12.43 4.46
CA VAL A 158 -6.12 -13.14 3.49
C VAL A 158 -5.92 -12.28 2.23
N ASP A 159 -6.99 -11.67 1.73
CA ASP A 159 -6.96 -10.76 0.61
C ASP A 159 -6.12 -9.51 0.92
N PHE A 160 -6.23 -8.97 2.14
CA PHE A 160 -5.41 -7.85 2.62
C PHE A 160 -3.92 -8.17 2.58
N HIS A 161 -3.50 -9.30 3.14
CA HIS A 161 -2.08 -9.71 3.14
C HIS A 161 -1.56 -9.94 1.73
N ASN A 162 -2.34 -10.59 0.87
CA ASN A 162 -1.99 -10.75 -0.55
C ASN A 162 -1.83 -9.41 -1.26
N CYS A 163 -2.72 -8.45 -0.99
CA CYS A 163 -2.63 -7.09 -1.53
C CYS A 163 -1.35 -6.38 -1.06
N ILE A 164 -1.02 -6.45 0.23
CA ILE A 164 0.21 -5.87 0.77
C ILE A 164 1.45 -6.53 0.17
N ARG A 165 1.54 -7.87 0.13
CA ARG A 165 2.66 -8.60 -0.51
C ARG A 165 2.89 -8.15 -1.95
N LYS A 166 1.82 -8.05 -2.74
CA LYS A 166 1.89 -7.59 -4.14
C LYS A 166 2.36 -6.14 -4.24
N CYS A 167 1.89 -5.28 -3.34
CA CYS A 167 2.31 -3.89 -3.26
C CYS A 167 3.80 -3.77 -2.93
N LEU A 168 4.29 -4.52 -1.93
CA LEU A 168 5.70 -4.54 -1.56
C LEU A 168 6.58 -5.16 -2.66
N ALA A 169 6.10 -6.20 -3.35
CA ALA A 169 6.80 -6.76 -4.49
C ALA A 169 6.93 -5.77 -5.65
N LYS A 170 5.87 -4.99 -5.94
CA LYS A 170 5.93 -3.92 -6.93
C LYS A 170 6.94 -2.85 -6.52
N TRP A 171 6.88 -2.41 -5.27
CA TRP A 171 7.79 -1.39 -4.76
C TRP A 171 9.25 -1.86 -4.72
N ARG A 172 9.50 -3.11 -4.32
CA ARG A 172 10.82 -3.78 -4.41
C ARG A 172 11.40 -3.73 -5.81
N LEU A 173 10.61 -4.04 -6.84
CA LEU A 173 11.08 -3.97 -8.23
C LEU A 173 11.45 -2.53 -8.63
N GLU A 174 10.66 -1.55 -8.19
CA GLU A 174 10.93 -0.12 -8.45
C GLU A 174 12.23 0.36 -7.78
N ILE A 175 12.43 0.06 -6.49
CA ILE A 175 13.62 0.50 -5.73
C ILE A 175 14.91 -0.25 -6.14
N THR A 176 14.79 -1.47 -6.67
CA THR A 176 15.94 -2.24 -7.20
C THR A 176 16.24 -1.92 -8.66
N GLY A 177 15.36 -1.18 -9.35
CA GLY A 177 15.47 -0.94 -10.78
C GLY A 177 15.30 -2.20 -11.63
N LYS A 178 14.87 -3.33 -11.05
CA LYS A 178 14.58 -4.55 -11.78
C LYS A 178 13.31 -4.33 -12.59
N LYS A 179 13.41 -4.38 -13.93
CA LYS A 179 12.23 -4.33 -14.79
C LYS A 179 11.29 -5.47 -14.42
N ARG A 180 9.99 -5.16 -14.31
CA ARG A 180 8.94 -6.19 -14.27
C ARG A 180 9.21 -7.15 -15.42
N LEU A 181 9.17 -8.46 -15.17
CA LEU A 181 9.13 -9.43 -16.27
C LEU A 181 8.01 -8.96 -17.23
N PRO A 182 8.25 -8.95 -18.56
CA PRO A 182 7.21 -8.58 -19.51
C PRO A 182 5.95 -9.38 -19.19
N GLU A 183 4.78 -8.72 -19.25
CA GLU A 183 3.53 -9.48 -19.12
C GLU A 183 3.56 -10.59 -20.16
N PRO A 184 3.19 -11.84 -19.81
CA PRO A 184 3.12 -12.89 -20.79
C PRO A 184 2.23 -12.40 -21.95
N PRO A 185 2.60 -12.68 -23.20
CA PRO A 185 1.83 -12.25 -24.36
C PRO A 185 0.38 -12.68 -24.21
N LYS A 186 -0.54 -11.81 -24.65
CA LYS A 186 -1.97 -12.07 -24.55
C LYS A 186 -2.40 -13.22 -25.43
N ASP A 187 -1.71 -13.40 -26.56
CA ASP A 187 -1.82 -14.56 -27.43
C ASP A 187 -0.42 -15.14 -27.64
N VAL A 188 -0.28 -16.47 -27.49
CA VAL A 188 0.98 -17.17 -27.76
C VAL A 188 1.44 -16.90 -29.20
N ARG A 189 0.49 -16.70 -30.13
CA ARG A 189 0.75 -16.31 -31.52
C ARG A 189 1.55 -15.03 -31.69
N ASP A 190 1.53 -14.12 -30.71
CA ASP A 190 2.34 -12.89 -30.71
C ASP A 190 3.86 -13.18 -30.60
N PHE A 191 4.25 -14.42 -30.29
CA PHE A 191 5.63 -14.87 -30.11
C PHE A 191 6.06 -16.00 -31.05
N LEU A 192 5.14 -16.50 -31.88
CA LEU A 192 5.39 -17.59 -32.81
C LEU A 192 5.79 -17.01 -34.17
N ASP A 193 6.78 -17.61 -34.81
CA ASP A 193 7.09 -17.26 -36.19
C ASP A 193 6.10 -17.88 -37.19
N GLU A 194 6.23 -17.54 -38.47
CA GLU A 194 5.30 -18.04 -39.50
C GLU A 194 5.31 -19.56 -39.62
N ASN A 195 6.44 -20.23 -39.32
CA ASN A 195 6.53 -21.69 -39.37
C ASN A 195 5.76 -22.29 -38.18
N ASP A 196 5.99 -21.79 -36.97
CA ASP A 196 5.30 -22.23 -35.76
C ASP A 196 3.77 -22.06 -35.85
N LEU A 197 3.31 -20.95 -36.45
CA LEU A 197 1.90 -20.68 -36.68
C LEU A 197 1.27 -21.67 -37.66
N SER A 198 2.01 -22.04 -38.71
CA SER A 198 1.54 -22.98 -39.73
C SER A 198 1.38 -24.39 -39.17
N GLU A 199 2.33 -24.88 -38.35
CA GLU A 199 2.26 -26.19 -37.70
C GLU A 199 1.07 -26.27 -36.73
N MET A 200 0.83 -25.21 -35.94
CA MET A 200 -0.30 -25.16 -35.02
C MET A 200 -1.66 -25.18 -35.74
N ASP A 201 -1.77 -24.54 -36.89
CA ASP A 201 -3.00 -24.50 -37.68
C ASP A 201 -3.22 -25.80 -38.47
N GLU A 202 -2.18 -26.57 -38.77
CA GLU A 202 -2.29 -27.93 -39.33
C GLU A 202 -2.76 -28.94 -38.28
N VAL A 203 -2.21 -28.92 -37.06
CA VAL A 203 -2.61 -29.82 -35.96
C VAL A 203 -4.10 -29.66 -35.59
N ARG A 204 -4.67 -28.45 -35.76
CA ARG A 204 -6.09 -28.18 -35.51
C ARG A 204 -7.05 -28.69 -36.59
N LYS A 205 -6.53 -29.06 -37.77
CA LYS A 205 -7.35 -29.55 -38.91
C LYS A 205 -7.50 -31.07 -38.93
N THR A 206 -6.74 -31.79 -38.10
CA THR A 206 -6.88 -33.23 -37.79
C THR A 206 -7.75 -33.47 -36.57
#